data_AF-A0A443IAK7-F1
#
_entry.id   AF-A0A443IAK7-F1
#
_cell.length_a   1.000
_cell.length_b   1.000
_cell.length_c   1.000
_cell.angle_alpha   90.00
_cell.angle_beta   90.00
_cell.angle_gamma   90.00
#
_symmetry.space_group_name_H-M   'P 1'
#
loop_
_entity.id
_entity.type
_entity.pdbx_description
1 polymer ?
#
loop_
_entity_poly.entity_id
_entity_poly.type
_entity_poly.pdbx_seq_one_letter_code
_entity_poly.pdbx_strand_id
1 'polypeptide(L)'
;MKDRAYESVSNEEEVCCLIGQAVIELSDANQPVNKSTLSLKLLSMADRDNDDEKVILYWIARKAIMQPHKFNIGVTRWANTQ
;
A
#
# COMPACT_ATOMS: atom_id res chain seq x y z
N MET A 1 -14.01 -19.90 -13.76
CA MET A 1 -13.94 -18.43 -13.80
C MET A 1 -13.63 -17.99 -12.38
N LYS A 2 -12.42 -17.50 -12.10
CA LYS A 2 -12.11 -16.92 -10.77
C LYS A 2 -12.82 -15.57 -10.69
N ASP A 3 -13.55 -15.35 -9.62
CA ASP A 3 -14.32 -14.14 -9.38
C ASP A 3 -13.37 -12.94 -9.29
N ARG A 4 -13.48 -12.01 -10.25
CA ARG A 4 -12.73 -10.74 -10.25
C ARG A 4 -12.87 -9.97 -8.94
N ALA A 5 -13.97 -10.18 -8.21
CA ALA A 5 -14.20 -9.58 -6.90
C ALA A 5 -13.21 -10.06 -5.83
N TYR A 6 -12.79 -11.33 -5.86
CA TYR A 6 -11.83 -11.88 -4.90
C TYR A 6 -10.40 -11.36 -5.16
N GLU A 7 -10.01 -11.25 -6.44
CA GLU A 7 -8.73 -10.65 -6.83
C GLU A 7 -8.66 -9.16 -6.47
N SER A 8 -9.78 -8.44 -6.64
CA SER A 8 -9.87 -7.02 -6.26
C SER A 8 -9.67 -6.80 -4.75
N VAL A 9 -10.30 -7.64 -3.92
CA VAL A 9 -10.18 -7.57 -2.45
C VAL A 9 -8.79 -7.98 -1.97
N SER A 10 -8.18 -9.00 -2.57
CA SER A 10 -6.79 -9.40 -2.29
C SER A 10 -5.82 -8.25 -2.54
N ASN A 11 -5.98 -7.55 -3.66
CA ASN A 11 -5.10 -6.46 -4.04
C ASN A 11 -5.19 -5.24 -3.10
N GLU A 12 -6.37 -4.93 -2.54
CA GLU A 12 -6.53 -3.85 -1.57
C GLU A 12 -5.86 -4.17 -0.23
N GLU A 13 -6.02 -5.39 0.26
CA GLU A 13 -5.38 -5.86 1.49
C GLU A 13 -3.85 -5.89 1.34
N GLU A 14 -3.35 -6.42 0.22
CA GLU A 14 -1.92 -6.43 -0.10
C GLU A 14 -1.35 -5.02 -0.20
N VAL A 15 -2.04 -4.08 -0.84
CA VAL A 15 -1.62 -2.67 -0.89
C VAL A 15 -1.54 -2.06 0.51
N CYS A 16 -2.52 -2.34 1.38
CA CYS A 16 -2.50 -1.89 2.76
C CYS A 16 -1.30 -2.48 3.53
N CYS A 17 -1.03 -3.78 3.37
CA CYS A 17 0.12 -4.45 3.96
C CYS A 17 1.45 -3.85 3.48
N LEU A 18 1.59 -3.55 2.18
CA LEU A 18 2.80 -2.92 1.64
C LEU A 18 3.03 -1.53 2.24
N ILE A 19 1.97 -0.73 2.38
CA ILE A 19 2.05 0.58 3.04
C ILE A 19 2.44 0.42 4.51
N GLY A 20 1.82 -0.51 5.24
CA GLY A 20 2.13 -0.81 6.63
C GLY A 20 3.59 -1.24 6.82
N GLN A 21 4.09 -2.13 5.97
CA GLN A 21 5.49 -2.56 5.98
C GLN A 21 6.45 -1.40 5.72
N ALA A 22 6.13 -0.50 4.77
CA ALA A 22 6.93 0.68 4.51
C ALA A 22 6.97 1.63 5.72
N VAL A 23 5.87 1.78 6.45
CA VAL A 23 5.82 2.57 7.70
C VAL A 23 6.73 1.96 8.77
N ILE A 24 6.68 0.64 8.96
CA ILE A 24 7.51 -0.08 9.93
C ILE A 24 8.99 0.10 9.57
N GLU A 25 9.40 -0.20 8.33
CA GLU A 25 10.80 -0.09 7.91
C GLU A 25 11.35 1.35 7.99
N LEU A 26 10.52 2.37 7.75
CA LEU A 26 10.92 3.77 7.96
C LEU A 26 11.08 4.10 9.44
N SER A 27 10.18 3.60 10.28
CA SER A 27 10.20 3.84 11.72
C SER A 27 11.41 3.17 12.38
N ASP A 28 11.71 1.92 12.02
CA ASP A 28 12.91 1.20 12.47
C ASP A 28 14.20 1.93 12.07
N ALA A 29 14.19 2.59 10.92
CA ALA A 29 15.31 3.40 10.43
C ALA A 29 15.35 4.83 11.01
N ASN A 30 14.46 5.18 11.94
CA ASN A 30 14.26 6.54 12.45
C ASN A 30 14.08 7.60 11.34
N GLN A 31 13.52 7.21 10.20
CA GLN A 31 13.19 8.10 9.10
C GLN A 31 11.79 8.70 9.27
N PRO A 32 11.56 9.95 8.81
CA PRO A 32 10.25 10.58 8.97
C PRO A 32 9.19 9.82 8.16
N VAL A 33 8.03 9.56 8.75
CA VAL A 33 6.88 8.93 8.08
C VAL A 33 5.97 10.01 7.50
N ASN A 34 6.20 10.33 6.22
CA ASN A 34 5.36 11.27 5.47
C ASN A 34 5.16 10.77 4.04
N LYS A 35 4.32 11.49 3.27
CA LYS A 35 3.96 11.11 1.91
C LYS A 35 5.17 10.88 0.99
N SER A 36 6.18 11.74 1.07
CA SER A 36 7.36 11.69 0.22
C SER A 36 8.26 10.51 0.58
N THR A 37 8.55 10.32 1.87
CA THR A 37 9.39 9.22 2.33
C THR A 37 8.74 7.86 2.14
N LEU A 38 7.44 7.73 2.37
CA LEU A 38 6.71 6.50 2.04
C LEU A 38 6.74 6.19 0.54
N SER A 39 6.59 7.22 -0.30
CA SER A 39 6.63 7.04 -1.76
C SER A 39 7.99 6.58 -2.26
N LEU A 40 9.08 7.09 -1.67
CA LEU A 40 10.45 6.67 -1.98
C LEU A 40 10.73 5.28 -1.43
N LYS A 41 10.25 4.98 -0.22
CA LYS A 41 10.43 3.67 0.40
C LYS A 41 9.76 2.56 -0.40
N LEU A 42 8.52 2.78 -0.83
CA LEU A 42 7.80 1.83 -1.69
C LEU A 42 8.51 1.59 -3.02
N LEU A 43 9.11 2.64 -3.61
CA LEU A 43 9.92 2.49 -4.83
C LEU A 43 11.16 1.61 -4.56
N SER A 44 11.89 1.90 -3.49
CA SER A 44 13.06 1.09 -3.10
C SER A 44 12.69 -0.36 -2.75
N MET A 45 11.52 -0.60 -2.17
CA MET A 45 11.03 -1.96 -1.92
C MET A 45 10.69 -2.68 -3.23
N ALA A 46 10.06 -2.00 -4.19
CA ALA A 46 9.79 -2.55 -5.52
C ALA A 46 11.09 -2.93 -6.25
N ASP A 47 12.09 -2.05 -6.22
CA ASP A 47 13.40 -2.28 -6.83
C ASP A 47 14.13 -3.48 -6.19
N ARG A 48 13.92 -3.72 -4.88
CA ARG A 48 14.48 -4.86 -4.14
C ARG A 48 13.78 -6.18 -4.47
N ASP A 49 12.46 -6.17 -4.54
CA ASP A 49 11.66 -7.37 -4.77
C ASP A 49 11.82 -7.91 -6.20
N ASN A 50 12.15 -7.05 -7.18
CA ASN A 50 12.45 -7.40 -8.58
C ASN A 50 11.41 -8.36 -9.20
N ASP A 51 10.14 -8.11 -8.88
CA ASP A 51 8.98 -8.89 -9.26
C ASP A 51 7.99 -7.97 -10.00
N ASP A 52 7.89 -8.16 -11.31
CA ASP A 52 7.09 -7.32 -12.21
C ASP A 52 5.59 -7.31 -11.85
N GLU A 53 5.06 -8.38 -11.25
CA GLU A 53 3.67 -8.45 -10.81
C GLU A 53 3.45 -7.58 -9.57
N LYS A 54 4.42 -7.58 -8.65
CA LYS A 54 4.39 -6.72 -7.45
C LYS A 54 4.65 -5.26 -7.76
N VAL A 55 5.38 -4.91 -8.82
CA VAL A 55 5.60 -3.51 -9.24
C VAL A 55 4.27 -2.75 -9.38
N ILE A 56 3.23 -3.42 -9.88
CA ILE A 56 1.89 -2.85 -10.01
C ILE A 56 1.30 -2.52 -8.62
N LEU A 57 1.42 -3.44 -7.64
CA LEU A 57 0.96 -3.23 -6.27
C LEU A 57 1.69 -2.06 -5.60
N TYR A 58 3.00 -1.93 -5.77
CA TYR A 58 3.77 -0.79 -5.26
C TYR A 58 3.33 0.53 -5.91
N TRP A 59 3.02 0.54 -7.21
CA TRP A 59 2.49 1.73 -7.88
C TRP A 59 1.10 2.12 -7.35
N ILE A 60 0.24 1.12 -7.12
CA ILE A 60 -1.07 1.33 -6.50
C ILE A 60 -0.93 1.89 -5.09
N ALA A 61 -0.04 1.34 -4.27
CA ALA A 61 0.26 1.83 -2.92
C ALA A 61 0.72 3.29 -2.94
N ARG A 62 1.58 3.68 -3.88
CA ARG A 62 2.00 5.08 -4.06
C ARG A 62 0.83 5.98 -4.44
N LYS A 63 -0.05 5.53 -5.35
CA LYS A 63 -1.25 6.28 -5.73
C LYS A 63 -2.20 6.47 -4.54
N ALA A 64 -2.38 5.45 -3.71
CA ALA A 64 -3.19 5.51 -2.51
C ALA A 64 -2.68 6.57 -1.51
N ILE A 65 -1.35 6.65 -1.29
CA ILE A 65 -0.75 7.66 -0.42
C ILE A 65 -0.93 9.08 -0.97
N MET A 66 -0.81 9.25 -2.30
CA MET A 66 -0.94 10.55 -2.95
C MET A 66 -2.38 11.06 -2.97
N GLN A 67 -3.35 10.16 -3.18
CA GLN A 67 -4.77 10.49 -3.35
C GLN A 67 -5.66 9.60 -2.48
N PRO A 68 -5.55 9.71 -1.13
CA PRO A 68 -6.27 8.83 -0.21
C PRO A 68 -7.80 8.93 -0.35
N HIS A 69 -8.33 10.05 -0.83
CA HIS A 69 -9.78 10.21 -1.06
C HIS A 69 -10.31 9.43 -2.27
N LYS A 70 -9.44 9.06 -3.22
CA LYS A 70 -9.82 8.28 -4.40
C LYS A 70 -9.63 6.79 -4.20
N PHE A 71 -8.77 6.44 -3.25
CA PHE A 71 -8.53 5.07 -2.81
C PHE A 71 -9.32 4.90 -1.52
N ASN A 72 -10.58 4.48 -1.62
CA ASN A 72 -11.42 4.18 -0.47
C ASN A 72 -10.92 2.88 0.18
N ILE A 73 -9.69 2.89 0.72
CA ILE A 73 -9.02 1.77 1.37
C ILE A 73 -9.73 1.51 2.68
N GLY A 74 -10.88 0.84 2.66
CA GLY A 74 -11.49 0.21 3.83
C GLY A 74 -11.67 1.04 5.11
N VAL A 75 -11.44 2.36 5.13
CA VAL A 75 -11.59 3.23 6.31
C VAL A 75 -13.05 3.22 6.78
N THR A 76 -13.98 2.80 5.93
CA THR A 76 -15.38 2.62 6.31
C THR A 76 -15.62 1.36 7.15
N ARG A 77 -14.71 0.37 7.14
CA ARG A 77 -14.90 -0.88 7.90
C ARG A 77 -14.43 -0.77 9.36
N TRP A 78 -13.47 0.10 9.67
CA TRP A 78 -13.01 0.32 11.05
C TRP A 78 -13.78 1.43 11.77
N ALA A 79 -14.44 2.32 11.02
CA ALA A 79 -15.25 3.41 11.59
C ALA A 79 -16.71 3.00 11.93
N ASN A 80 -17.17 1.82 11.51
CA ASN A 80 -18.56 1.36 11.69
C ASN A 80 -18.74 0.24 12.73
N THR A 81 -17.75 0.02 13.60
CA THR A 81 -17.97 -0.71 14.85
C THR A 81 -18.11 0.27 16.01
N GLN A 82 -19.29 0.89 16.10
CA GLN A 82 -19.85 1.44 17.33
C GLN A 82 -21.22 0.83 17.56
#